data_AF-A0A401NS69-F1
#
_entry.id   AF-A0A401NS69-F1
#
_cell.length_a   1.000
_cell.length_b   1.000
_cell.length_c   1.000
_cell.angle_alpha   90.00
_cell.angle_beta   90.00
_cell.angle_gamma   90.00
#
_symmetry.space_group_name_H-M   'P 1'
#
loop_
_entity.id
_entity.type
_entity.pdbx_description
1 polymer ?
#
loop_
_entity_poly.entity_id
_entity_poly.type
_entity_poly.pdbx_seq_one_letter_code
_entity_poly.pdbx_strand_id
1 'polypeptide(L)'
;MDSGLKLEKLNLDARSLEATEIFKCWLWCFETYLNSSETAVDGPHKLSLLHARVGHRLSSMIEKATMYETAVEILQKCFVKPINEVDARHLLLTCRQRSGEMLDEYLERLTALARNCDHKKVTAEVHMTLHIRDAFVSGIQSTCVRQRLLED
;
A
#
# COMPACT_ATOMS: atom_id res chain seq x y z
N MET A 1 3.64 -15.10 -32.34
CA MET A 1 4.75 -14.20 -31.97
C MET A 1 4.68 -14.06 -30.48
N ASP A 2 5.59 -14.77 -29.82
CA ASP A 2 5.68 -14.87 -28.37
C ASP A 2 6.31 -13.56 -27.85
N SER A 3 5.47 -12.58 -27.54
CA SER A 3 5.90 -11.37 -26.86
C SER A 3 6.09 -11.70 -25.39
N GLY A 4 7.14 -12.48 -25.10
CA GLY A 4 7.55 -12.81 -23.74
C GLY A 4 7.71 -11.52 -22.96
N LEU A 5 6.83 -11.31 -21.98
CA LEU A 5 6.89 -10.19 -21.03
C LEU A 5 8.29 -10.21 -20.40
N LYS A 6 9.18 -9.33 -20.88
CA LYS A 6 10.53 -9.22 -20.36
C LYS A 6 10.45 -8.61 -18.97
N LEU A 7 10.36 -9.47 -17.96
CA LEU A 7 10.26 -9.03 -16.59
C LEU A 7 11.61 -8.45 -16.13
N GLU A 8 11.65 -7.13 -15.94
CA GLU A 8 12.82 -6.43 -15.41
C GLU A 8 13.05 -6.80 -13.93
N LYS A 9 14.33 -6.74 -13.51
CA LYS A 9 14.72 -7.08 -12.14
C LYS A 9 14.22 -5.99 -11.19
N LEU A 10 13.49 -6.38 -10.14
CA LEU A 10 13.01 -5.45 -9.14
C LEU A 10 14.18 -4.92 -8.28
N ASN A 11 14.63 -3.72 -8.57
CA ASN A 11 15.64 -2.99 -7.79
C ASN A 11 15.04 -1.67 -7.31
N LEU A 12 14.17 -1.73 -6.30
CA LEU A 12 13.55 -0.55 -5.70
C LEU A 12 14.26 -0.16 -4.40
N ASP A 13 14.46 1.14 -4.22
CA ASP A 13 14.69 1.72 -2.90
C ASP A 13 13.33 1.95 -2.24
N ALA A 14 13.11 1.32 -1.07
CA ALA A 14 11.86 1.42 -0.31
C ALA A 14 11.52 2.85 0.16
N ARG A 15 12.44 3.81 -0.04
CA ARG A 15 12.24 5.24 0.27
C ARG A 15 11.66 6.07 -0.88
N SER A 16 11.48 5.50 -2.08
CA SER A 16 10.88 6.22 -3.20
C SER A 16 9.37 6.42 -2.99
N LEU A 17 8.86 7.62 -3.31
CA LEU A 17 7.44 7.97 -3.21
C LEU A 17 6.56 7.08 -4.09
N GLU A 18 7.11 6.55 -5.18
CA GLU A 18 6.45 5.68 -6.16
C GLU A 18 6.70 4.19 -5.89
N ALA A 19 7.42 3.85 -4.81
CA ALA A 19 7.83 2.46 -4.54
C ALA A 19 6.62 1.52 -4.37
N THR A 20 5.50 2.02 -3.85
CA THR A 20 4.26 1.24 -3.68
C THR A 20 3.66 0.89 -5.04
N GLU A 21 3.47 1.87 -5.91
CA GLU A 21 2.85 1.74 -7.23
C GLU A 21 3.73 0.91 -8.15
N ILE A 22 5.04 1.14 -8.15
CA ILE A 22 5.99 0.36 -8.95
C ILE A 22 6.04 -1.09 -8.47
N PHE A 23 6.03 -1.33 -7.15
CA PHE A 23 5.97 -2.69 -6.60
C PHE A 23 4.67 -3.41 -7.00
N LYS A 24 3.50 -2.74 -6.89
CA LYS A 24 2.20 -3.31 -7.30
C LYS A 24 2.18 -3.66 -8.80
N CYS A 25 2.65 -2.73 -9.64
CA CYS A 25 2.74 -2.94 -11.08
C CYS A 25 3.67 -4.12 -11.42
N TRP A 26 4.85 -4.17 -10.79
CA TRP A 26 5.81 -5.25 -10.99
C TRP A 26 5.26 -6.61 -10.54
N LEU A 27 4.62 -6.67 -9.36
CA LEU A 27 4.04 -7.91 -8.84
C LEU A 27 2.94 -8.44 -9.79
N TRP A 28 2.10 -7.54 -10.31
CA TRP A 28 1.10 -7.90 -11.32
C TRP A 28 1.73 -8.45 -12.61
N CYS A 29 2.80 -7.82 -13.10
CA CYS A 29 3.56 -8.33 -14.25
C CYS A 29 4.20 -9.70 -13.98
N PHE A 30 4.72 -9.91 -12.76
CA PHE A 30 5.32 -11.18 -12.33
C PHE A 30 4.27 -12.30 -12.25
N GLU A 31 3.10 -12.03 -11.66
CA GLU A 31 2.00 -12.98 -11.60
C GLU A 31 1.45 -13.30 -12.99
N THR A 32 1.31 -12.30 -13.86
CA THR A 32 0.90 -12.49 -15.25
C THR A 32 1.90 -13.36 -16.01
N TYR A 33 3.21 -13.14 -15.79
CA TYR A 33 4.26 -13.99 -16.34
C TYR A 33 4.15 -15.43 -15.85
N LEU A 34 3.97 -15.65 -14.54
CA LEU A 34 3.77 -16.99 -13.98
C LEU A 34 2.55 -17.70 -14.57
N ASN A 35 1.45 -16.96 -14.78
CA ASN A 35 0.21 -17.50 -15.34
C ASN A 35 0.26 -17.73 -16.86
N SER A 36 1.14 -17.01 -17.58
CA SER A 36 1.38 -17.21 -19.02
C SER A 36 2.28 -18.41 -19.34
N SER A 37 2.92 -19.00 -18.32
CA SER A 37 3.71 -20.22 -18.49
C SER A 37 2.80 -21.39 -18.89
N GLU A 38 3.12 -22.07 -19.99
CA GLU A 38 2.40 -23.28 -20.45
C GLU A 38 2.45 -24.43 -19.42
N THR A 39 3.36 -24.36 -18.44
CA THR A 39 3.50 -25.33 -17.35
C THR A 39 3.10 -24.73 -16.01
N ALA A 40 2.31 -25.48 -15.25
CA ALA A 40 1.94 -25.13 -13.88
C ALA A 40 3.22 -25.03 -13.03
N VAL A 41 3.61 -23.79 -12.71
CA VAL A 41 4.74 -23.50 -11.84
C VAL A 41 4.36 -23.84 -10.42
N ASP A 42 5.01 -24.86 -9.83
CA ASP A 42 4.81 -25.26 -8.43
C ASP A 42 5.30 -24.18 -7.45
N GLY A 43 4.79 -24.17 -6.21
CA GLY A 43 5.09 -23.17 -5.17
C GLY A 43 6.61 -22.95 -4.94
N PRO A 44 7.44 -24.01 -4.80
CA PRO A 44 8.89 -23.88 -4.67
C PRO A 44 9.56 -23.27 -5.93
N HIS A 45 9.00 -23.55 -7.12
CA HIS A 45 9.50 -22.99 -8.36
C HIS A 45 9.14 -21.50 -8.48
N LYS A 46 7.95 -21.08 -8.03
CA LYS A 46 7.57 -19.66 -7.92
C LYS A 46 8.50 -18.89 -7.00
N LEU A 47 8.83 -19.45 -5.83
CA LEU A 47 9.74 -18.83 -4.87
C LEU A 47 11.16 -18.67 -5.46
N SER A 48 11.66 -19.70 -6.14
CA SER A 48 12.98 -19.65 -6.80
C SER A 48 13.02 -18.58 -7.91
N LEU A 49 11.95 -18.48 -8.71
CA LEU A 49 11.82 -17.45 -9.74
C LEU A 49 11.72 -16.05 -9.13
N LEU A 50 11.03 -15.90 -8.00
CA LEU A 50 10.95 -14.64 -7.25
C LEU A 50 12.35 -14.21 -6.81
N HIS A 51 13.13 -15.09 -6.15
CA HIS A 51 14.51 -14.80 -5.74
C HIS A 51 15.42 -14.39 -6.90
N ALA A 52 15.27 -15.02 -8.07
CA ALA A 52 16.07 -14.69 -9.25
C ALA A 52 15.74 -13.30 -9.83
N ARG A 53 14.49 -12.85 -9.66
CA ARG A 53 13.96 -11.60 -10.26
C ARG A 53 13.94 -10.41 -9.32
N VAL A 54 14.18 -10.61 -8.02
CA VAL A 54 14.37 -9.51 -7.07
C VAL A 54 15.86 -9.14 -6.92
N GLY A 55 16.13 -7.87 -6.60
CA GLY A 55 17.46 -7.37 -6.28
C GLY A 55 18.10 -8.10 -5.08
N HIS A 56 19.43 -8.05 -4.98
CA HIS A 56 20.19 -8.70 -3.89
C HIS A 56 19.67 -8.30 -2.49
N ARG A 57 19.35 -7.02 -2.29
CA ARG A 57 18.80 -6.51 -1.02
C ARG A 57 17.46 -7.17 -0.68
N LEU A 58 16.56 -7.26 -1.65
CA LEU A 58 15.23 -7.82 -1.45
C LEU A 58 15.29 -9.34 -1.26
N SER A 59 16.16 -10.03 -2.01
CA SER A 59 16.42 -11.46 -1.84
C SER A 59 16.84 -11.81 -0.41
N SER A 60 17.72 -10.99 0.19
CA SER A 60 18.14 -11.17 1.58
C SER A 60 17.00 -10.96 2.59
N MET A 61 16.02 -10.08 2.30
CA MET A 61 14.86 -9.88 3.18
C MET A 61 13.91 -11.08 3.18
N ILE A 62 13.73 -11.72 2.03
CA ILE A 62 12.84 -12.88 1.88
C ILE A 62 13.56 -14.22 2.06
N GLU A 63 14.85 -14.23 2.39
CA GLU A 63 15.68 -15.44 2.55
C GLU A 63 15.08 -16.45 3.56
N LYS A 64 14.39 -15.96 4.58
CA LYS A 64 13.75 -16.79 5.61
C LYS A 64 12.36 -17.31 5.20
N ALA A 65 11.81 -16.85 4.07
CA ALA A 65 10.50 -17.29 3.61
C ALA A 65 10.62 -18.67 2.95
N THR A 66 9.86 -19.64 3.44
CA THR A 66 9.82 -21.01 2.89
C THR A 66 8.76 -21.19 1.82
N MET A 67 7.85 -20.22 1.67
CA MET A 67 6.74 -20.24 0.72
C MET A 67 6.68 -18.93 -0.06
N TYR A 68 6.17 -19.00 -1.30
CA TYR A 68 6.02 -17.84 -2.18
C TYR A 68 5.13 -16.77 -1.54
N GLU A 69 4.02 -17.18 -0.95
CA GLU A 69 3.03 -16.31 -0.32
C GLU A 69 3.65 -15.51 0.82
N THR A 70 4.44 -16.17 1.68
CA THR A 70 5.16 -15.52 2.78
C THR A 70 6.21 -14.53 2.27
N ALA A 71 6.92 -14.85 1.19
CA ALA A 71 7.89 -13.94 0.59
C ALA A 71 7.20 -12.68 0.02
N VAL A 72 6.06 -12.85 -0.67
CA VAL A 72 5.27 -11.73 -1.19
C VAL A 72 4.71 -10.88 -0.06
N GLU A 73 4.23 -11.46 1.03
CA GLU A 73 3.77 -10.71 2.21
C GLU A 73 4.87 -9.86 2.84
N ILE A 74 6.10 -10.39 2.95
CA ILE A 74 7.26 -9.62 3.45
C ILE A 74 7.55 -8.45 2.52
N LEU A 75 7.58 -8.66 1.20
CA LEU A 75 7.80 -7.59 0.23
C LEU A 75 6.68 -6.55 0.25
N GLN A 76 5.42 -6.98 0.36
CA GLN A 76 4.27 -6.10 0.51
C GLN A 76 4.41 -5.23 1.76
N LYS A 77 4.79 -5.78 2.91
CA LYS A 77 5.02 -4.98 4.13
C LYS A 77 6.17 -3.98 3.98
N CYS A 78 7.18 -4.30 3.17
CA CYS A 78 8.31 -3.42 2.94
C CYS A 78 7.98 -2.23 2.03
N PHE A 79 7.15 -2.44 1.01
CA PHE A 79 6.86 -1.44 -0.02
C PHE A 79 5.50 -0.78 0.12
N VAL A 80 4.50 -1.52 0.56
CA VAL A 80 3.16 -1.03 0.85
C VAL A 80 3.13 -0.67 2.33
N LYS A 81 3.34 0.61 2.64
CA LYS A 81 3.05 1.09 4.00
C LYS A 81 1.60 0.75 4.33
N PRO A 82 1.31 0.11 5.48
CA PRO A 82 -0.07 -0.03 5.92
C PRO A 82 -0.65 1.38 6.02
N ILE A 83 -1.85 1.57 5.48
CA ILE A 83 -2.53 2.86 5.58
C ILE A 83 -2.82 3.07 7.07
N ASN A 84 -2.21 4.09 7.67
CA ASN A 84 -2.60 4.52 9.00
C ASN A 84 -4.04 5.07 8.88
N GLU A 85 -4.99 4.33 9.45
CA GLU A 85 -6.41 4.65 9.41
C GLU A 85 -6.70 6.01 10.10
N VAL A 86 -5.93 6.36 11.13
CA VAL A 86 -6.04 7.66 11.81
C VAL A 86 -5.58 8.78 10.89
N ASP A 87 -4.47 8.59 10.17
CA ASP A 87 -3.96 9.56 9.19
C ASP A 87 -4.88 9.73 7.99
N ALA A 88 -5.35 8.63 7.39
CA ALA A 88 -6.29 8.67 6.28
C ALA A 88 -7.58 9.43 6.65
N ARG A 89 -8.16 9.17 7.84
CA ARG A 89 -9.34 9.91 8.32
C ARG A 89 -9.02 11.35 8.66
N HIS A 90 -7.85 11.63 9.25
CA HIS A 90 -7.43 12.99 9.55
C HIS A 90 -7.31 13.84 8.28
N LEU A 91 -6.68 13.30 7.22
CA LEU A 91 -6.58 13.95 5.92
C LEU A 91 -7.94 14.23 5.31
N LEU A 92 -8.87 13.27 5.38
CA LEU A 92 -10.24 13.47 4.88
C LEU A 92 -10.97 14.58 5.65
N LEU A 93 -10.91 14.58 6.98
CA LEU A 93 -11.62 15.54 7.83
C LEU A 93 -11.05 16.96 7.78
N THR A 94 -9.74 17.07 7.59
CA THR A 94 -9.05 18.37 7.51
C THR A 94 -8.97 18.89 6.07
N CYS A 95 -9.37 18.10 5.08
CA CYS A 95 -9.47 18.54 3.70
C CYS A 95 -10.41 19.75 3.60
N ARG A 96 -9.90 20.85 3.05
CA ARG A 96 -10.66 22.07 2.77
C ARG A 96 -10.65 22.35 1.27
N GLN A 97 -11.71 22.99 0.79
CA GLN A 97 -11.76 23.49 -0.58
C GLN A 97 -10.65 24.53 -0.77
N ARG A 98 -9.89 24.40 -1.86
CA ARG A 98 -8.83 25.36 -2.21
C ARG A 98 -9.44 26.62 -2.82
N SER A 99 -8.72 27.73 -2.73
CA SER A 99 -9.13 28.96 -3.43
C SER A 99 -9.16 28.73 -4.93
N GLY A 100 -10.30 28.96 -5.57
CA GLY A 100 -10.50 28.79 -7.02
C GLY A 100 -10.77 27.35 -7.49
N GLU A 101 -10.90 26.39 -6.56
CA GLU A 101 -11.28 25.00 -6.88
C GLU A 101 -12.80 24.89 -7.08
N MET A 102 -13.21 24.22 -8.15
CA MET A 102 -14.62 23.93 -8.42
C MET A 102 -15.17 22.93 -7.40
N LEU A 103 -16.48 22.97 -7.15
CA LEU A 103 -17.10 22.07 -6.17
C LEU A 103 -16.93 20.59 -6.54
N ASP A 104 -17.03 20.27 -7.83
CA ASP A 104 -16.87 18.91 -8.35
C ASP A 104 -15.44 18.39 -8.13
N GLU A 105 -14.43 19.22 -8.40
CA GLU A 105 -13.01 18.90 -8.16
C GLU A 105 -12.75 18.63 -6.66
N TYR A 106 -13.36 19.45 -5.79
CA TYR A 106 -13.25 19.25 -4.35
C TYR A 106 -13.91 17.93 -3.90
N LEU A 107 -15.08 17.60 -4.44
CA LEU A 107 -15.78 16.35 -4.16
C LEU A 107 -14.99 15.12 -4.67
N GLU A 108 -14.38 15.21 -5.85
CA GLU A 108 -13.53 14.15 -6.40
C GLU A 108 -12.32 13.89 -5.49
N ARG A 109 -11.67 14.95 -4.99
CA ARG A 109 -10.57 14.79 -4.02
C ARG A 109 -11.02 14.17 -2.72
N LEU A 110 -12.16 14.61 -2.16
CA LEU A 110 -12.71 13.99 -0.95
C LEU A 110 -13.00 12.51 -1.17
N THR A 111 -13.56 12.16 -2.32
CA THR A 111 -13.84 10.77 -2.70
C THR A 111 -12.56 9.96 -2.84
N ALA A 112 -11.50 10.53 -3.42
CA ALA A 112 -10.20 9.89 -3.52
C ALA A 112 -9.57 9.62 -2.13
N LEU A 113 -9.64 10.60 -1.22
CA LEU A 113 -9.17 10.44 0.17
C LEU A 113 -10.00 9.41 0.93
N ALA A 114 -11.32 9.40 0.73
CA ALA A 114 -12.22 8.45 1.37
C ALA A 114 -11.88 7.00 0.99
N ARG A 115 -11.40 6.72 -0.23
CA ARG A 115 -10.99 5.36 -0.62
C ARG A 115 -9.84 4.78 0.21
N ASN A 116 -9.02 5.63 0.82
CA ASN A 116 -7.94 5.21 1.70
C ASN A 116 -8.41 4.94 3.14
N CYS A 117 -9.65 5.32 3.49
CA CYS A 117 -10.21 5.03 4.81
C CYS A 117 -10.80 3.61 4.86
N ASP A 118 -10.69 2.94 6.01
CA ASP A 118 -11.37 1.66 6.24
C ASP A 118 -12.87 1.89 6.47
N HIS A 119 -13.67 1.41 5.50
CA HIS A 119 -15.14 1.47 5.52
C HIS A 119 -15.74 0.11 5.82
N LYS A 120 -15.67 -0.28 7.09
CA LYS A 120 -16.29 -1.51 7.60
C LYS A 120 -17.61 -1.22 8.30
N LYS A 121 -18.51 -2.19 8.28
CA LYS A 121 -19.74 -2.14 9.09
C LYS A 121 -19.35 -2.19 10.57
N VAL A 122 -19.70 -1.15 11.32
CA VAL A 122 -19.42 -1.03 12.76
C VAL A 122 -20.70 -0.89 13.55
N THR A 123 -20.65 -1.20 14.85
CA THR A 123 -21.72 -0.89 15.79
C THR A 123 -21.75 0.61 16.09
N ALA A 124 -22.89 1.12 16.60
CA ALA A 124 -23.01 2.51 16.98
C ALA A 124 -21.99 2.93 18.06
N GLU A 125 -21.66 2.02 18.99
CA GLU A 125 -20.65 2.25 20.03
C GLU A 125 -19.24 2.41 19.46
N VAL A 126 -18.86 1.54 18.52
CA VAL A 126 -17.58 1.64 17.82
C VAL A 126 -17.55 2.92 16.98
N HIS A 127 -18.64 3.27 16.29
CA HIS A 127 -18.75 4.51 15.54
C HIS A 127 -18.57 5.75 16.45
N MET A 128 -19.18 5.76 17.64
CA MET A 128 -19.00 6.83 18.62
C MET A 128 -17.53 6.97 19.02
N THR A 129 -16.85 5.85 19.29
CA THR A 129 -15.44 5.83 19.66
C THR A 129 -14.54 6.37 18.54
N LEU A 130 -14.80 5.96 17.29
CA LEU A 130 -14.10 6.48 16.12
C LEU A 130 -14.32 7.99 15.96
N HIS A 131 -15.55 8.45 16.13
CA HIS A 131 -15.87 9.87 16.03
C HIS A 131 -15.16 10.70 17.10
N ILE A 132 -15.09 10.21 18.34
CA ILE A 132 -14.34 10.86 19.44
C ILE A 132 -12.84 10.90 19.10
N ARG A 133 -12.26 9.79 18.64
CA ARG A 133 -10.85 9.72 18.26
C ARG A 133 -10.52 10.74 17.16
N ASP A 134 -11.34 10.80 16.13
CA ASP A 134 -11.12 11.69 15.00
C ASP A 134 -11.24 13.18 15.40
N ALA A 135 -12.23 13.51 16.25
CA ALA A 135 -12.37 14.83 16.85
C ALA A 135 -11.16 15.17 17.76
N PHE A 136 -10.71 14.22 18.57
CA PHE A 136 -9.55 14.37 19.45
C PHE A 136 -8.30 14.69 18.63
N VAL A 137 -7.94 13.87 17.64
CA VAL A 137 -6.75 14.07 16.80
C VAL A 137 -6.81 15.39 16.04
N SER A 138 -7.95 15.74 15.45
CA SER A 138 -8.12 17.02 14.73
C SER A 138 -8.04 18.25 15.64
N GLY A 139 -8.39 18.11 16.92
CA GLY A 139 -8.38 19.19 17.91
C GLY A 139 -7.04 19.40 18.64
N ILE A 140 -6.04 18.53 18.45
CA ILE A 140 -4.73 18.68 19.10
C ILE A 140 -4.02 19.94 18.59
N GLN A 141 -3.78 20.89 19.49
CA GLN A 141 -3.04 22.12 19.19
C GLN A 141 -1.55 21.87 18.92
N SER A 142 -0.94 20.94 19.67
CA SER A 142 0.48 20.59 19.50
C SER A 142 0.69 19.81 18.20
N THR A 143 1.34 20.45 17.23
CA THR A 143 1.68 19.84 15.94
C THR A 143 2.61 18.64 16.11
N CYS A 144 3.57 18.70 17.05
CA CYS A 144 4.49 17.60 17.33
C CYS A 144 3.76 16.36 17.86
N VAL A 145 2.82 16.54 18.80
CA VAL A 145 2.04 15.40 19.35
C VAL A 145 1.14 14.81 18.27
N ARG A 146 0.48 15.66 17.48
CA ARG A 146 -0.37 15.21 16.37
C ARG A 146 0.45 14.43 15.34
N GLN A 147 1.59 14.95 14.91
CA GLN A 147 2.42 14.29 13.90
C GLN A 147 2.89 12.90 14.34
N ARG A 148 3.29 12.73 15.60
CA ARG A 148 3.63 11.40 16.14
C ARG A 148 2.47 10.41 16.06
N LEU A 149 1.24 10.84 16.33
CA LEU A 149 0.04 10.00 16.24
C LEU A 149 -0.34 9.62 14.80
N LEU A 150 0.14 10.38 13.81
CA LEU A 150 -0.12 10.12 12.38
C LEU A 150 1.00 9.30 11.72
N GLU A 151 2.18 9.22 12.34
CA GLU A 151 3.35 8.50 11.83
C GLU A 151 3.42 7.03 12.30
N ASP A 152 2.74 6.69 13.40
CA ASP A 152 2.63 5.33 13.97
C ASP A 152 1.78 4.39 13.09
#